data_AF-A0A935GHH0-F1
#
_entry.id   AF-A0A935GHH0-F1
#
_cell.length_a   1.000
_cell.length_b   1.000
_cell.length_c   1.000
_cell.angle_alpha   90.00
_cell.angle_beta   90.00
_cell.angle_gamma   90.00
#
_symmetry.space_group_name_H-M   'P 1'
#
loop_
_entity.id
_entity.type
_entity.pdbx_description
1 polymer ?
#
loop_
_entity_poly.entity_id
_entity_poly.type
_entity_poly.pdbx_seq_one_letter_code
_entity_poly.pdbx_strand_id
1 'polypeptide(L)'
;MNFDVSHGKQVEGTSNGFLGIGASIKDAMDEALQSAGPEYDILVNGVVRYNDYVVVLGYKVTGTAVSSSKLKAMLGEEGFENWCKQIIFLILLKLL
;
A
#
# COMPACT_ATOMS: atom_id res chain seq x y z
N MET A 1 -9.22 18.40 0.98
CA MET A 1 -8.88 18.22 -0.44
C MET A 1 -9.03 16.74 -0.76
N ASN A 2 -9.92 16.37 -1.68
CA ASN A 2 -10.01 15.01 -2.21
C ASN A 2 -8.82 14.85 -3.18
N PHE A 3 -7.71 14.28 -2.70
CA PHE A 3 -6.58 13.99 -3.58
C PHE A 3 -6.99 12.81 -4.45
N ASP A 4 -7.12 13.09 -5.74
CA ASP A 4 -7.60 12.12 -6.70
C ASP A 4 -6.51 11.06 -6.91
N VAL A 5 -6.59 9.98 -6.15
CA VAL A 5 -5.84 8.74 -6.37
C VAL A 5 -6.42 7.95 -7.56
N SER A 6 -7.23 8.54 -8.45
CA SER A 6 -7.73 7.92 -9.69
C SER A 6 -6.63 7.36 -10.59
N HIS A 7 -5.41 7.89 -10.47
CA HIS A 7 -4.24 7.41 -11.21
C HIS A 7 -3.54 6.24 -10.51
N GLY A 8 -3.96 5.93 -9.30
CA GLY A 8 -3.52 4.77 -8.54
C GLY A 8 -4.31 3.54 -8.93
N LYS A 9 -3.64 2.40 -8.91
CA LYS A 9 -4.25 1.10 -9.18
C LYS A 9 -4.62 0.46 -7.86
N GLN A 10 -5.86 -0.01 -7.72
CA GLN A 10 -6.20 -0.85 -6.58
C GLN A 10 -5.40 -2.14 -6.65
N VAL A 11 -4.78 -2.48 -5.53
CA VAL A 11 -3.92 -3.66 -5.41
C VAL A 11 -4.28 -4.46 -4.18
N GLU A 12 -4.04 -5.76 -4.32
CA GLU A 12 -4.18 -6.74 -3.26
C GLU A 12 -2.96 -7.66 -3.32
N GLY A 13 -2.42 -7.99 -2.15
CA GLY A 13 -1.37 -8.99 -2.02
C GLY A 13 -1.58 -9.80 -0.74
N THR A 14 -1.17 -11.05 -0.77
CA THR A 14 -1.43 -12.01 0.29
C THR A 14 -0.20 -12.87 0.56
N SER A 15 0.37 -12.74 1.74
CA SER A 15 1.43 -13.62 2.20
C SER A 15 0.84 -14.64 3.16
N ASN A 16 0.81 -15.90 2.73
CA ASN A 16 0.29 -17.01 3.50
C ASN A 16 1.42 -18.00 3.82
N GLY A 17 1.55 -18.36 5.09
CA GLY A 17 2.57 -19.30 5.58
C GLY A 17 1.93 -20.56 6.13
N PHE A 18 2.59 -21.69 5.94
CA PHE A 18 2.19 -22.93 6.60
C PHE A 18 2.44 -22.80 8.10
N LEU A 19 1.37 -22.87 8.92
CA LEU A 19 1.41 -22.60 10.37
C LEU A 19 2.01 -21.22 10.76
N GLY A 20 1.91 -20.22 9.88
CA GLY A 20 2.43 -18.87 10.13
C GLY A 20 3.95 -18.72 10.03
N ILE A 21 4.68 -19.80 9.76
CA ILE A 21 6.11 -19.73 9.46
C ILE A 21 6.27 -19.32 7.99
N GLY A 22 6.89 -18.16 7.77
CA GLY A 22 7.16 -17.60 6.44
C GLY A 22 6.11 -16.61 5.91
N ALA A 23 5.04 -16.31 6.65
CA ALA A 23 4.11 -15.25 6.28
C ALA A 23 4.62 -13.90 6.77
N SER A 24 4.81 -12.93 5.86
CA SER A 24 5.19 -11.57 6.23
C SER A 24 4.32 -10.52 5.56
N ILE A 25 4.01 -9.45 6.31
CA ILE A 25 3.30 -8.28 5.77
C ILE A 25 4.09 -7.68 4.61
N LYS A 26 5.43 -7.71 4.70
CA LYS A 26 6.30 -7.19 3.65
C LYS A 26 6.09 -7.93 2.33
N ASP A 27 6.03 -9.26 2.35
CA ASP A 27 5.79 -10.04 1.13
C ASP A 27 4.40 -9.77 0.56
N ALA A 28 3.39 -9.61 1.42
CA ALA A 28 2.05 -9.23 1.00
C ALA A 28 2.01 -7.82 0.39
N MET A 29 2.78 -6.87 0.93
CA MET A 29 2.92 -5.53 0.38
C MET A 29 3.67 -5.52 -0.96
N ASP A 30 4.78 -6.26 -1.03
CA ASP A 30 5.60 -6.38 -2.23
C ASP A 30 4.79 -7.02 -3.36
N GLU A 31 4.05 -8.10 -3.09
CA GLU A 31 3.13 -8.71 -4.04
C GLU A 31 2.04 -7.73 -4.51
N ALA A 32 1.46 -6.97 -3.59
CA ALA A 32 0.46 -5.96 -3.92
C ALA A 32 1.05 -4.90 -4.87
N LEU A 33 2.22 -4.34 -4.58
CA LEU A 33 2.88 -3.34 -5.44
C LEU A 33 3.31 -3.95 -6.79
N GLN A 34 3.86 -5.16 -6.78
CA GLN A 34 4.29 -5.87 -7.98
C GLN A 34 3.12 -6.18 -8.92
N SER A 35 1.92 -6.45 -8.38
CA SER A 35 0.69 -6.61 -9.17
C SER A 35 0.24 -5.31 -9.87
N ALA A 36 0.62 -4.15 -9.33
CA ALA A 36 0.32 -2.88 -9.97
C ALA A 36 1.21 -2.62 -11.18
N GLY A 37 2.51 -2.93 -11.06
CA GLY A 37 3.53 -2.78 -12.08
C GLY A 37 4.85 -2.26 -11.49
N PRO A 38 5.99 -2.46 -12.18
CA PRO A 38 7.31 -2.05 -11.69
C PRO A 38 7.44 -0.53 -11.47
N GLU A 39 6.57 0.28 -12.08
CA GLU A 39 6.56 1.73 -11.94
C GLU A 39 5.83 2.25 -10.69
N TYR A 40 5.14 1.38 -9.94
CA TYR A 40 4.41 1.72 -8.73
C TYR A 40 5.21 1.34 -7.49
N ASP A 41 5.52 2.34 -6.67
CA ASP A 41 6.44 2.23 -5.54
C ASP A 41 5.84 2.71 -4.21
N ILE A 42 4.65 3.31 -4.22
CA ILE A 42 3.98 3.81 -3.02
C ILE A 42 2.62 3.13 -2.88
N LEU A 43 2.33 2.61 -1.68
CA LEU A 43 1.00 2.10 -1.31
C LEU A 43 0.27 3.14 -0.45
N VAL A 44 -0.87 3.64 -0.93
CA VAL A 44 -1.71 4.61 -0.24
C VAL A 44 -3.00 3.94 0.24
N ASN A 45 -3.53 4.37 1.39
CA ASN A 45 -4.71 3.77 2.02
C ASN A 45 -4.57 2.25 2.22
N GLY A 46 -3.35 1.79 2.52
CA GLY A 46 -3.07 0.40 2.82
C GLY A 46 -3.83 -0.07 4.06
N VAL A 47 -4.68 -1.08 3.90
CA VAL A 47 -5.32 -1.82 5.00
C VAL A 47 -4.67 -3.19 5.07
N VAL A 48 -4.03 -3.47 6.21
CA VAL A 48 -3.47 -4.78 6.53
C VAL A 48 -4.51 -5.56 7.33
N ARG A 49 -4.90 -6.73 6.85
CA ARG A 49 -5.78 -7.67 7.54
C ARG A 49 -4.98 -8.92 7.88
N TYR A 50 -5.08 -9.34 9.14
CA TYR A 50 -4.59 -10.64 9.55
C TYR A 50 -5.62 -11.70 9.16
N ASN A 51 -5.20 -12.69 8.40
CA ASN A 51 -6.02 -13.84 8.05
C ASN A 51 -5.62 -15.01 8.95
N ASP A 52 -6.53 -15.33 9.87
CA ASP A 52 -6.53 -16.55 10.66
C ASP A 52 -7.48 -17.53 9.98
N TYR A 53 -6.93 -18.47 9.22
CA TYR A 53 -7.64 -19.69 8.87
C TYR A 53 -7.00 -20.85 9.63
N VAL A 54 -7.83 -21.80 10.07
CA VAL A 54 -7.50 -22.95 10.95
C VAL A 54 -6.24 -23.74 10.54
N VAL A 55 -5.76 -23.61 9.29
CA VAL A 55 -4.56 -24.29 8.76
C VAL A 55 -3.54 -23.30 8.15
N VAL A 56 -3.92 -22.05 7.88
CA VAL A 56 -3.10 -21.05 7.18
C VAL A 56 -3.18 -19.72 7.91
N LEU A 57 -2.03 -19.27 8.42
CA LEU A 57 -1.88 -17.94 9.00
C LEU A 57 -1.20 -17.04 7.96
N GLY A 58 -1.74 -15.85 7.76
CA GLY A 58 -1.25 -14.95 6.74
C GLY A 58 -1.66 -13.50 6.92
N TYR A 59 -1.12 -12.66 6.03
CA TYR A 59 -1.44 -11.24 5.96
C TYR A 59 -1.99 -10.92 4.58
N LYS A 60 -3.13 -10.23 4.56
CA LYS A 60 -3.71 -9.66 3.36
C LYS A 60 -3.55 -8.15 3.41
N VAL A 61 -2.90 -7.60 2.39
CA VAL A 61 -2.70 -6.16 2.23
C VAL A 61 -3.55 -5.71 1.06
N THR A 62 -4.35 -4.67 1.27
CA THR A 62 -5.14 -4.03 0.22
C THR A 62 -4.85 -2.55 0.24
N GLY A 63 -4.79 -1.91 -0.92
CA GLY A 63 -4.52 -0.48 -0.98
C GLY A 63 -4.58 0.06 -2.39
N THR A 64 -4.12 1.29 -2.56
CA THR A 64 -4.00 1.94 -3.86
C THR A 64 -2.52 2.19 -4.14
N ALA A 65 -1.97 1.46 -5.10
CA ALA A 65 -0.61 1.63 -5.55
C ALA A 65 -0.50 2.86 -6.45
N VAL A 66 0.45 3.75 -6.16
CA VAL A 66 0.72 4.97 -6.92
C VAL A 66 2.21 5.04 -7.25
N SER A 67 2.51 5.70 -8.37
CA SER A 67 3.90 5.93 -8.80
C SER A 67 4.37 7.29 -8.30
N SER A 68 5.42 7.31 -7.47
CA SER A 68 6.08 8.53 -6.99
C SER A 68 6.59 9.37 -8.14
N SER A 69 7.11 8.74 -9.20
CA SER A 69 7.64 9.43 -10.37
C SER A 69 6.54 10.17 -11.13
N LYS A 70 5.38 9.52 -11.35
CA LYS A 70 4.23 10.18 -11.97
C LYS A 70 3.67 11.29 -11.08
N LEU A 71 3.57 11.05 -9.77
CA LEU A 71 3.10 12.04 -8.80
C LEU A 71 4.01 13.28 -8.75
N LYS A 72 5.34 13.09 -8.71
CA LYS A 72 6.32 14.18 -8.78
C LYS A 72 6.23 14.95 -10.09
N ALA A 73 6.04 14.26 -11.21
CA ALA A 73 5.88 14.91 -12.52
C ALA A 73 4.59 15.75 -12.60
N MET A 74 3.50 15.33 -11.95
CA MET A 74 2.24 16.07 -11.94
C MET A 74 2.19 17.23 -10.94
N LEU A 75 2.68 17.00 -9.71
CA LEU A 75 2.55 17.95 -8.60
C LEU A 75 3.76 18.89 -8.47
N GLY A 76 4.87 18.57 -9.12
CA GLY A 76 6.17 19.18 -8.84
C GLY A 76 6.76 18.68 -7.52
N GLU A 77 8.01 19.05 -7.26
CA GLU A 77 8.77 18.58 -6.10
C GLU A 77 8.16 19.06 -4.77
N GLU A 78 7.79 20.34 -4.70
CA GLU A 78 7.13 20.95 -3.53
C GLU A 78 5.71 20.41 -3.29
N GLY A 79 4.95 20.17 -4.36
CA GLY A 79 3.62 19.56 -4.28
C GLY A 79 3.66 18.11 -3.81
N PHE A 80 4.66 17.34 -4.25
CA PHE A 80 4.89 15.97 -3.80
C PHE A 80 5.28 15.91 -2.31
N GLU A 81 6.18 16.78 -1.85
CA GLU A 81 6.53 16.83 -0.42
C GLU A 81 5.33 17.18 0.46
N ASN A 82 4.54 18.18 0.06
CA ASN A 82 3.32 18.56 0.79
C ASN A 82 2.28 17.43 0.79
N TRP A 83 2.16 16.69 -0.31
CA TRP A 83 1.31 15.51 -0.40
C TRP A 83 1.78 14.39 0.55
N CYS A 84 3.08 14.08 0.57
CA CYS A 84 3.67 13.10 1.48
C CYS A 84 3.39 13.45 2.95
N LYS A 85 3.56 14.73 3.33
CA LYS A 85 3.27 15.20 4.69
C LYS A 85 1.80 15.01 5.07
N GLN A 86 0.87 15.32 4.16
CA GLN A 86 -0.57 15.15 4.42
C GLN A 86 -0.99 13.67 4.51
N ILE A 87 -0.45 12.79 3.67
CA ILE A 87 -0.81 11.37 3.70
C ILE A 87 -0.29 10.67 4.94
N ILE A 88 0.95 10.95 5.36
CA ILE A 88 1.52 10.38 6.59
C ILE A 88 0.65 10.79 7.80
N PHE A 89 0.21 12.04 7.83
CA PHE A 89 -0.71 12.53 8.85
C PHE A 89 -2.06 11.80 8.84
N LEU A 90 -2.59 11.51 7.64
CA LEU A 90 -3.86 10.78 7.48
C LEU A 90 -3.75 9.30 7.92
N ILE A 91 -2.61 8.66 7.68
CA ILE A 91 -2.35 7.28 8.11
C ILE A 91 -2.28 7.21 9.63
N LEU A 92 -1.57 8.14 10.28
CA LEU A 92 -1.49 8.20 11.74
C LEU A 92 -2.84 8.47 12.40
N LEU A 93 -3.66 9.36 11.83
CA LEU A 93 -4.99 9.67 12.40
C LEU A 93 -5.99 8.51 12.28
N LYS A 94 -5.84 7.64 11.27
CA LYS A 94 -6.71 6.45 11.11
C LYS A 94 -6.31 5.28 12.00
N LEU A 95 -5.13 5.32 12.62
CA LEU A 95 -4.61 4.30 13.52
C LEU A 95 -4.78 4.65 15.01
N LEU A 96 -5.29 5.86 15.30
CA LEU A 96 -5.68 6.34 16.64
C LEU A 96 -7.21 6.33 16.77
#